data_AF-A0A0M2XTS7-F1
#
_entry.id   AF-A0A0M2XTS7-F1
#
_cell.length_a   1.000
_cell.length_b   1.000
_cell.length_c   1.000
_cell.angle_alpha   90.00
_cell.angle_beta   90.00
_cell.angle_gamma   90.00
#
_symmetry.space_group_name_H-M   'P 1'
#
loop_
_entity.id
_entity.type
_entity.pdbx_description
1 polymer ?
#
loop_
_entity_poly.entity_id
_entity_poly.type
_entity_poly.pdbx_seq_one_letter_code
_entity_poly.pdbx_strand_id
1 'polypeptide(L)'
;MESKKDLEYQKIKVGDIEYYIVDSIQDFRAEDSFIHRSNKLAQFDGNGEAKKHVGTYKGEKGQLISNFFGYYDWGKEYKDPDKKRKTEEAAKYAGTIISNMGCFFSKSNLLKYLEDAKEEYFAQEQLYHFDISQFYYDRLNYIKSLPEEYLFFTIYDASDNISQKQNRGYIRSDNKIWSIWRELILPKISYLSILKLVPTDSLNAEPIFYFRVLLDYQFRSFVHPNTIEIPFEAEVIAPGAVEEVKRLYRLGQEKYRKEVLDYMPQCPFSKITDERLLIASHIKPYNICKKENRDDQALHHLNGLSLSPTYDRLFDQGYITFSDNGELICGTQLSAITWERLSINPNAKNKMRIFPEGREEYLDYHRKHVFLDDVDNIV
;
A
#
# COMPACT_ATOMS: atom_id res chain seq x y z
N MET A 1 -0.24 33.46 19.54
CA MET A 1 -1.46 33.20 18.75
C MET A 1 -1.01 33.08 17.30
N GLU A 2 -0.30 31.99 17.00
CA GLU A 2 0.16 31.71 15.64
C GLU A 2 -1.00 31.08 14.89
N SER A 3 -1.33 31.68 13.75
CA SER A 3 -2.30 31.15 12.80
C SER A 3 -1.95 29.70 12.50
N LYS A 4 -2.82 28.77 12.88
CA LYS A 4 -2.94 27.49 12.18
C LYS A 4 -3.07 27.86 10.71
N LYS A 5 -1.99 27.73 9.92
CA LYS A 5 -2.11 27.56 8.48
C LYS A 5 -3.14 26.45 8.34
N ASP A 6 -4.23 26.72 7.66
CA ASP A 6 -5.19 25.71 7.26
C ASP A 6 -4.41 24.64 6.51
N LEU A 7 -4.03 23.57 7.21
CA LEU A 7 -3.60 22.34 6.59
C LEU A 7 -4.85 21.87 5.87
N GLU A 8 -4.94 22.21 4.59
CA GLU A 8 -5.93 21.62 3.69
C GLU A 8 -5.69 20.12 3.73
N TYR A 9 -6.50 19.42 4.51
CA TYR A 9 -6.47 17.97 4.58
C TYR A 9 -6.63 17.42 3.17
N GLN A 10 -5.84 16.40 2.84
CA GLN A 10 -6.01 15.69 1.58
C GLN A 10 -7.41 15.09 1.54
N LYS A 11 -8.06 15.15 0.38
CA LYS A 11 -9.41 14.63 0.18
C LYS A 11 -9.38 13.29 -0.52
N ILE A 12 -10.36 12.45 -0.19
CA ILE A 12 -10.65 11.22 -0.94
C ILE A 12 -12.15 11.02 -1.11
N LYS A 13 -12.52 10.26 -2.13
CA LYS A 13 -13.90 9.83 -2.37
C LYS A 13 -14.10 8.40 -1.84
N VAL A 14 -15.22 8.17 -1.16
CA VAL A 14 -15.72 6.83 -0.81
C VAL A 14 -17.18 6.77 -1.25
N GLY A 15 -17.44 6.05 -2.33
CA GLY A 15 -18.73 6.08 -3.03
C GLY A 15 -18.98 7.45 -3.63
N ASP A 16 -20.04 8.12 -3.18
CA ASP A 16 -20.42 9.46 -3.62
C ASP A 16 -20.09 10.57 -2.62
N ILE A 17 -19.43 10.22 -1.52
CA ILE A 17 -19.12 11.17 -0.44
C ILE A 17 -17.62 11.50 -0.47
N GLU A 18 -17.30 12.78 -0.39
CA GLU A 18 -15.93 13.28 -0.20
C GLU A 18 -15.58 13.37 1.29
N TYR A 19 -14.39 12.89 1.65
CA TYR A 19 -13.86 12.89 3.01
C TYR A 19 -12.53 13.61 3.09
N TYR A 20 -12.30 14.30 4.20
CA TYR A 20 -10.97 14.73 4.63
C TYR A 20 -10.23 13.58 5.30
N ILE A 21 -8.96 13.37 4.93
CA ILE A 21 -8.04 12.52 5.68
C ILE A 21 -7.49 13.34 6.85
N VAL A 22 -8.08 13.16 8.03
CA VAL A 22 -7.73 13.96 9.21
C VAL A 22 -6.57 13.36 10.02
N ASP A 23 -6.35 12.06 9.88
CA ASP A 23 -5.25 11.33 10.50
C ASP A 23 -4.97 10.02 9.74
N SER A 24 -3.80 9.42 9.93
CA SER A 24 -3.48 8.12 9.33
C SER A 24 -2.50 7.34 10.19
N ILE A 25 -2.65 6.02 10.22
CA ILE A 25 -1.57 5.14 10.67
C ILE A 25 -1.04 4.35 9.48
N GLN A 26 0.29 4.37 9.33
CA GLN A 26 1.01 3.69 8.27
C GLN A 26 1.87 2.55 8.85
N ASP A 27 2.32 1.64 7.97
CA ASP A 27 3.35 0.63 8.26
C ASP A 27 3.03 -0.37 9.39
N PHE A 28 1.75 -0.71 9.61
CA PHE A 28 1.40 -1.82 10.51
C PHE A 28 1.69 -3.16 9.83
N ARG A 29 2.93 -3.66 9.96
CA ARG A 29 3.29 -4.99 9.47
C ARG A 29 2.34 -6.06 10.04
N ALA A 30 1.89 -6.96 9.19
CA ALA A 30 1.11 -8.12 9.57
C ALA A 30 2.01 -9.06 10.38
N GLU A 31 1.76 -9.09 11.70
CA GLU A 31 2.44 -10.01 12.60
C GLU A 31 1.96 -11.44 12.32
N ASP A 32 2.88 -12.41 12.34
CA ASP A 32 2.55 -13.82 12.15
C ASP A 32 1.55 -14.34 13.21
N SER A 33 1.53 -13.69 14.39
CA SER A 33 0.53 -13.92 15.42
C SER A 33 -0.90 -13.65 14.93
N PHE A 34 -1.13 -12.73 14.00
CA PHE A 34 -2.47 -12.39 13.51
C PHE A 34 -2.91 -13.27 12.33
N ILE A 35 -1.95 -13.79 11.57
CA ILE A 35 -2.18 -14.44 10.27
C ILE A 35 -2.88 -15.79 10.44
N HIS A 36 -3.77 -16.11 9.50
CA HIS A 36 -4.45 -17.40 9.52
C HIS A 36 -3.45 -18.54 9.27
N ARG A 37 -3.64 -19.69 9.94
CA ARG A 37 -2.75 -20.86 9.85
C ARG A 37 -2.38 -21.29 8.43
N SER A 38 -3.27 -21.06 7.46
CA SER A 38 -3.04 -21.42 6.06
C SER A 38 -1.89 -20.65 5.42
N ASN A 39 -1.56 -19.45 5.88
CA ASN A 39 -0.48 -18.61 5.33
C ASN A 39 0.66 -18.39 6.32
N LYS A 40 0.73 -19.21 7.37
CA LYS A 40 1.71 -19.04 8.43
C LYS A 40 3.05 -19.61 7.99
N LEU A 41 4.14 -18.96 8.40
CA LEU A 41 5.48 -19.45 8.05
C LEU A 41 5.80 -20.75 8.79
N ALA A 42 6.55 -21.65 8.16
CA ALA A 42 6.93 -22.94 8.71
C ALA A 42 7.66 -22.84 10.07
N GLN A 43 8.34 -21.72 10.31
CA GLN A 43 9.08 -21.44 11.54
C GLN A 43 8.20 -21.07 12.75
N PHE A 44 6.89 -20.87 12.56
CA PHE A 44 5.98 -20.43 13.62
C PHE A 44 4.81 -21.40 13.80
N ASP A 45 4.50 -21.77 15.05
CA ASP A 45 3.39 -22.66 15.39
C ASP A 45 2.11 -21.91 15.82
N GLY A 46 0.98 -22.61 15.79
CA GLY A 46 -0.32 -22.13 16.27
C GLY A 46 -1.28 -21.63 15.18
N ASN A 47 -2.54 -21.39 15.57
CA ASN A 47 -3.62 -21.08 14.62
C ASN A 47 -3.73 -19.59 14.22
N GLY A 48 -2.90 -18.73 14.81
CA GLY A 48 -3.03 -17.28 14.76
C GLY A 48 -4.15 -16.75 15.66
N GLU A 49 -3.85 -15.69 16.39
CA GLU A 49 -4.79 -14.88 17.14
C GLU A 49 -5.67 -14.04 16.21
N ALA A 50 -6.98 -14.03 16.43
CA ALA A 50 -7.89 -13.18 15.68
C ALA A 50 -7.95 -11.73 16.23
N LYS A 51 -6.92 -11.28 16.96
CA LYS A 51 -6.78 -9.91 17.47
C LYS A 51 -5.55 -9.25 16.82
N LYS A 52 -5.71 -8.04 16.30
CA LYS A 52 -4.62 -7.28 15.67
C LYS A 52 -4.04 -6.31 16.69
N HIS A 53 -2.73 -6.39 16.91
CA HIS A 53 -2.00 -5.41 17.70
C HIS A 53 -1.94 -4.06 16.96
N VAL A 54 -2.31 -2.98 17.64
CA VAL A 54 -2.34 -1.60 17.10
C VAL A 54 -1.43 -0.63 17.85
N GLY A 55 -0.65 -1.12 18.81
CA GLY A 55 0.31 -0.33 19.57
C GLY A 55 0.18 -0.51 21.07
N THR A 56 0.79 0.38 21.84
CA THR A 56 0.73 0.38 23.30
C THR A 56 -0.33 1.38 23.77
N TYR A 57 -1.11 1.09 24.81
CA TYR A 57 -2.17 1.99 25.27
C TYR A 57 -1.79 2.91 26.43
N LYS A 58 -0.61 2.76 27.04
CA LYS A 58 -0.06 3.69 28.05
C LYS A 58 1.00 4.63 27.46
N GLY A 59 1.19 5.78 28.10
CA GLY A 59 2.20 6.78 27.73
C GLY A 59 1.83 7.58 26.47
N GLU A 60 2.78 8.35 25.94
CA GLU A 60 2.56 9.22 24.76
C GLU A 60 2.06 8.44 23.54
N LYS A 61 2.63 7.25 23.28
CA LYS A 61 2.18 6.36 22.21
C LYS A 61 0.74 5.88 22.42
N GLY A 62 0.34 5.65 23.68
CA GLY A 62 -1.05 5.35 24.06
C GLY A 62 -2.01 6.49 23.75
N GLN A 63 -1.59 7.72 24.02
CA GLN A 63 -2.39 8.89 23.69
C GLN A 63 -2.59 9.04 22.17
N LEU A 64 -1.55 8.76 21.37
CA LEU A 64 -1.66 8.81 19.90
C LEU A 64 -2.67 7.80 19.37
N ILE A 65 -2.60 6.53 19.77
CA ILE A 65 -3.57 5.53 19.30
C ILE A 65 -4.99 5.84 19.80
N SER A 66 -5.11 6.39 21.02
CA SER A 66 -6.41 6.73 21.60
C SER A 66 -7.04 7.91 20.87
N ASN A 67 -6.25 8.94 20.55
CA ASN A 67 -6.70 10.08 19.74
C ASN A 67 -7.07 9.66 18.31
N PHE A 68 -6.30 8.75 17.71
CA PHE A 68 -6.58 8.22 16.39
C PHE A 68 -7.95 7.53 16.37
N PHE A 69 -8.18 6.56 17.25
CA PHE A 69 -9.45 5.82 17.29
C PHE A 69 -10.59 6.57 17.98
N GLY A 70 -10.31 7.65 18.73
CA GLY A 70 -11.30 8.29 19.61
C GLY A 70 -11.71 7.41 20.79
N TYR A 71 -10.86 6.47 21.22
CA TYR A 71 -11.15 5.48 22.26
C TYR A 71 -10.05 5.46 23.32
N TYR A 72 -10.45 5.57 24.60
CA TYR A 72 -9.53 5.79 25.72
C TYR A 72 -9.58 4.69 26.80
N ASP A 73 -10.54 3.77 26.74
CA ASP A 73 -10.78 2.75 27.77
C ASP A 73 -10.04 1.42 27.50
N TRP A 74 -8.86 1.50 26.90
CA TRP A 74 -8.06 0.32 26.53
C TRP A 74 -7.77 -0.61 27.72
N GLY A 75 -7.92 -1.91 27.50
CA GLY A 75 -7.61 -2.95 28.47
C GLY A 75 -8.73 -3.22 29.47
N LYS A 76 -9.93 -2.67 29.25
CA LYS A 76 -11.11 -2.94 30.09
C LYS A 76 -11.40 -4.44 30.13
N GLU A 77 -11.60 -4.95 31.34
CA GLU A 77 -11.90 -6.38 31.54
C GLU A 77 -13.37 -6.65 31.25
N TYR A 78 -13.61 -7.59 30.33
CA TYR A 78 -14.92 -8.17 30.09
C TYR A 78 -14.74 -9.50 29.36
N LYS A 79 -15.74 -10.38 29.44
CA LYS A 79 -15.75 -11.66 28.74
C LYS A 79 -17.17 -11.96 28.26
N ASP A 80 -17.24 -12.66 27.15
CA ASP A 80 -18.48 -13.29 26.72
C ASP A 80 -18.80 -14.46 27.69
N PRO A 81 -20.04 -14.59 28.16
CA PRO A 81 -20.41 -15.66 29.10
C PRO A 81 -20.32 -17.05 28.47
N ASP A 82 -20.59 -17.15 27.16
CA ASP A 82 -20.66 -18.42 26.43
C ASP A 82 -19.33 -18.76 25.74
N LYS A 83 -18.57 -17.72 25.35
CA LYS A 83 -17.27 -17.88 24.69
C LYS A 83 -16.17 -17.47 25.66
N LYS A 84 -15.13 -18.30 25.79
CA LYS A 84 -13.92 -17.99 26.59
C LYS A 84 -13.02 -16.89 25.98
N ARG A 85 -13.60 -15.92 25.25
CA ARG A 85 -12.94 -14.81 24.56
C ARG A 85 -13.82 -13.57 24.57
N LYS A 86 -13.24 -12.39 24.31
CA LYS A 86 -14.00 -11.17 24.01
C LYS A 86 -14.73 -11.32 22.65
N THR A 87 -15.99 -10.93 22.61
CA THR A 87 -16.84 -10.86 21.41
C THR A 87 -17.38 -9.46 21.21
N GLU A 88 -17.89 -9.18 20.01
CA GLU A 88 -18.55 -7.93 19.70
C GLU A 88 -19.78 -7.70 20.59
N GLU A 89 -20.59 -8.73 20.82
CA GLU A 89 -21.78 -8.65 21.67
C GLU A 89 -21.40 -8.29 23.12
N ALA A 90 -20.44 -9.01 23.71
CA ALA A 90 -19.94 -8.69 25.04
C ALA A 90 -19.30 -7.29 25.09
N ALA A 91 -18.67 -6.84 24.00
CA ALA A 91 -18.09 -5.50 23.91
C ALA A 91 -19.16 -4.40 23.87
N LYS A 92 -20.29 -4.63 23.19
CA LYS A 92 -21.44 -3.72 23.20
C LYS A 92 -21.96 -3.52 24.63
N TYR A 93 -22.18 -4.61 25.37
CA TYR A 93 -22.64 -4.52 26.76
C TYR A 93 -21.60 -3.88 27.68
N ALA A 94 -20.31 -4.13 27.45
CA ALA A 94 -19.22 -3.55 28.24
C ALA A 94 -18.88 -2.10 27.87
N GLY A 95 -19.43 -1.56 26.78
CA GLY A 95 -19.09 -0.23 26.26
C GLY A 95 -17.65 -0.13 25.75
N THR A 96 -17.15 -1.19 25.11
CA THR A 96 -15.76 -1.28 24.57
C THR A 96 -15.71 -1.39 23.05
N ILE A 97 -16.81 -1.02 22.38
CA ILE A 97 -16.82 -0.81 20.93
C ILE A 97 -15.98 0.43 20.62
N ILE A 98 -15.02 0.27 19.71
CA ILE A 98 -14.15 1.36 19.28
C ILE A 98 -14.80 2.09 18.10
N SER A 99 -15.34 1.34 17.14
CA SER A 99 -16.08 1.89 16.01
C SER A 99 -17.13 0.88 15.57
N ASN A 100 -18.41 1.29 15.60
CA ASN A 100 -19.54 0.44 15.25
C ASN A 100 -19.87 0.60 13.77
N MET A 101 -19.59 -0.43 12.95
CA MET A 101 -19.75 -0.38 11.48
C MET A 101 -19.08 0.83 10.81
N GLY A 102 -18.09 1.44 11.46
CA GLY A 102 -17.37 2.62 10.96
C GLY A 102 -16.01 2.29 10.36
N CYS A 103 -15.59 1.03 10.32
CA CYS A 103 -14.38 0.61 9.62
C CYS A 103 -14.74 -0.10 8.32
N PHE A 104 -13.92 0.00 7.28
CA PHE A 104 -14.15 -0.73 6.03
C PHE A 104 -12.84 -1.11 5.32
N PHE A 105 -12.91 -2.19 4.55
CA PHE A 105 -11.98 -2.48 3.45
C PHE A 105 -12.68 -2.17 2.12
N SER A 106 -11.92 -1.81 1.09
CA SER A 106 -12.46 -1.78 -0.28
C SER A 106 -12.14 -3.08 -1.02
N LYS A 107 -13.07 -3.55 -1.83
CA LYS A 107 -12.89 -4.74 -2.67
C LYS A 107 -11.77 -4.50 -3.69
N SER A 108 -11.71 -3.32 -4.29
CA SER A 108 -10.61 -2.87 -5.15
C SER A 108 -9.23 -3.01 -4.49
N ASN A 109 -9.07 -2.57 -3.24
CA ASN A 109 -7.80 -2.69 -2.50
C ASN A 109 -7.43 -4.15 -2.24
N LEU A 110 -8.39 -4.99 -1.84
CA LEU A 110 -8.14 -6.42 -1.59
C LEU A 110 -7.76 -7.18 -2.87
N LEU A 111 -8.39 -6.86 -4.00
CA LEU A 111 -8.03 -7.43 -5.30
C LEU A 111 -6.63 -7.01 -5.74
N LYS A 112 -6.30 -5.73 -5.58
CA LYS A 112 -4.98 -5.20 -5.89
C LYS A 112 -3.89 -5.86 -5.03
N TYR A 113 -4.13 -5.98 -3.73
CA TYR A 113 -3.24 -6.69 -2.83
C TYR A 113 -2.98 -8.14 -3.27
N LEU A 114 -4.02 -8.87 -3.69
CA LEU A 114 -3.86 -10.23 -4.19
C LEU A 114 -3.04 -10.29 -5.48
N GLU A 115 -3.28 -9.38 -6.44
CA GLU A 115 -2.47 -9.34 -7.66
C GLU A 115 -1.00 -9.01 -7.35
N ASP A 116 -0.74 -8.06 -6.44
CA ASP A 116 0.61 -7.73 -5.98
C ASP A 116 1.29 -8.92 -5.28
N ALA A 117 0.55 -9.65 -4.45
CA ALA A 117 1.06 -10.78 -3.67
C ALA A 117 1.18 -12.07 -4.50
N LYS A 118 0.65 -12.09 -5.72
CA LYS A 118 0.52 -13.28 -6.57
C LYS A 118 1.84 -14.02 -6.72
N GLU A 119 2.92 -13.30 -7.05
CA GLU A 119 4.23 -13.94 -7.26
C GLU A 119 4.69 -14.71 -6.02
N GLU A 120 4.55 -14.13 -4.83
CA GLU A 120 4.89 -14.82 -3.58
C GLU A 120 3.94 -16.00 -3.27
N TYR A 121 2.66 -15.90 -3.62
CA TYR A 121 1.73 -17.03 -3.50
C TYR A 121 2.20 -18.27 -4.27
N PHE A 122 2.85 -18.09 -5.42
CA PHE A 122 3.36 -19.19 -6.25
C PHE A 122 4.82 -19.55 -5.93
N ALA A 123 5.70 -18.55 -5.76
CA ALA A 123 7.12 -18.74 -5.51
C ALA A 123 7.42 -19.22 -4.08
N GLN A 124 6.63 -18.76 -3.10
CA GLN A 124 6.70 -19.19 -1.70
C GLN A 124 8.10 -19.01 -1.07
N GLU A 125 8.76 -17.89 -1.36
CA GLU A 125 10.15 -17.65 -0.96
C GLU A 125 10.33 -17.60 0.56
N GLN A 126 9.27 -17.23 1.30
CA GLN A 126 9.30 -17.11 2.75
C GLN A 126 9.15 -18.43 3.52
N LEU A 127 8.91 -19.55 2.84
CA LEU A 127 8.69 -20.90 3.40
C LEU A 127 7.47 -20.99 4.33
N TYR A 128 6.38 -21.53 3.78
CA TYR A 128 5.09 -21.69 4.45
C TYR A 128 4.88 -23.13 4.95
N HIS A 129 3.98 -23.31 5.92
CA HIS A 129 3.55 -24.66 6.35
C HIS A 129 2.78 -25.41 5.27
N PHE A 130 1.99 -24.68 4.48
CA PHE A 130 1.15 -25.21 3.42
C PHE A 130 1.59 -24.62 2.08
N ASP A 131 1.27 -25.34 1.01
CA ASP A 131 1.36 -24.79 -0.34
C ASP A 131 0.27 -23.72 -0.54
N ILE A 132 0.63 -22.45 -0.32
CA ILE A 132 -0.34 -21.35 -0.34
C ILE A 132 -0.86 -21.04 -1.74
N SER A 133 -0.17 -21.50 -2.79
CA SER A 133 -0.57 -21.32 -4.19
C SER A 133 -1.95 -21.92 -4.47
N GLN A 134 -2.30 -23.00 -3.78
CA GLN A 134 -3.57 -23.71 -3.90
C GLN A 134 -4.77 -22.84 -3.48
N PHE A 135 -4.55 -21.85 -2.61
CA PHE A 135 -5.61 -20.98 -2.13
C PHE A 135 -5.79 -19.71 -2.95
N TYR A 136 -4.86 -19.40 -3.88
CA TYR A 136 -4.82 -18.11 -4.56
C TYR A 136 -6.09 -17.83 -5.36
N TYR A 137 -6.46 -18.74 -6.28
CA TYR A 137 -7.60 -18.54 -7.17
C TYR A 137 -8.94 -18.57 -6.42
N ASP A 138 -9.07 -19.43 -5.41
CA ASP A 138 -10.28 -19.49 -4.58
C ASP A 138 -10.49 -18.18 -3.82
N ARG A 139 -9.42 -17.64 -3.21
CA ARG A 139 -9.46 -16.33 -2.54
C ARG A 139 -9.75 -15.20 -3.51
N LEU A 140 -9.10 -15.17 -4.67
CA LEU A 140 -9.33 -14.16 -5.69
C LEU A 140 -10.78 -14.18 -6.18
N ASN A 141 -11.31 -15.35 -6.50
CA ASN A 141 -12.69 -15.51 -6.95
C ASN A 141 -13.70 -15.17 -5.84
N TYR A 142 -13.36 -15.51 -4.59
CA TYR A 142 -14.16 -15.12 -3.45
C TYR A 142 -14.26 -13.59 -3.34
N ILE A 143 -13.14 -12.86 -3.37
CA ILE A 143 -13.17 -11.39 -3.32
C ILE A 143 -13.90 -10.81 -4.54
N LYS A 144 -13.68 -11.35 -5.74
CA LYS A 144 -14.41 -10.93 -6.95
C LYS A 144 -15.93 -11.10 -6.83
N SER A 145 -16.38 -12.14 -6.14
CA SER A 145 -17.81 -12.43 -5.95
C SER A 145 -18.50 -11.64 -4.84
N LEU A 146 -17.75 -10.87 -4.03
CA LEU A 146 -18.35 -9.96 -3.04
C LEU A 146 -19.22 -8.91 -3.76
N PRO A 147 -20.47 -8.68 -3.29
CA PRO A 147 -21.41 -7.80 -3.98
C PRO A 147 -21.08 -6.32 -3.81
N GLU A 148 -20.57 -5.94 -2.63
CA GLU A 148 -20.30 -4.55 -2.27
C GLU A 148 -18.83 -4.17 -2.54
N GLU A 149 -18.60 -2.92 -2.97
CA GLU A 149 -17.26 -2.35 -3.07
C GLU A 149 -16.68 -2.04 -1.69
N TYR A 150 -17.50 -1.53 -0.76
CA TYR A 150 -17.07 -1.14 0.59
C TYR A 150 -17.61 -2.10 1.64
N LEU A 151 -16.71 -2.80 2.34
CA LEU A 151 -17.02 -3.89 3.26
C LEU A 151 -16.91 -3.38 4.69
N PHE A 152 -18.00 -2.80 5.21
CA PHE A 152 -18.03 -2.23 6.55
C PHE A 152 -18.03 -3.28 7.66
N PHE A 153 -17.37 -2.97 8.78
CA PHE A 153 -17.25 -3.83 9.95
C PHE A 153 -17.07 -3.03 11.24
N THR A 154 -17.35 -3.70 12.35
CA THR A 154 -17.18 -3.18 13.71
C THR A 154 -15.84 -3.62 14.27
N ILE A 155 -15.17 -2.72 14.98
CA ILE A 155 -14.00 -3.04 15.80
C ILE A 155 -14.24 -2.75 17.27
N TYR A 156 -13.64 -3.57 18.13
CA TYR A 156 -13.72 -3.44 19.58
C TYR A 156 -12.39 -3.76 20.25
N ASP A 157 -12.25 -3.29 21.50
CA ASP A 157 -11.04 -3.47 22.29
C ASP A 157 -10.86 -4.93 22.75
N ALA A 158 -9.93 -5.62 22.10
CA ALA A 158 -9.51 -6.98 22.43
C ALA A 158 -8.23 -7.02 23.26
N SER A 159 -7.82 -5.90 23.86
CA SER A 159 -6.61 -5.81 24.66
C SER A 159 -6.69 -6.69 25.89
N ASP A 160 -5.53 -7.17 26.30
CA ASP A 160 -5.39 -7.94 27.52
C ASP A 160 -5.66 -7.03 28.73
N ASN A 161 -6.22 -7.62 29.78
CA ASN A 161 -6.71 -6.93 30.96
C ASN A 161 -5.66 -5.97 31.57
N ILE A 162 -6.10 -4.81 32.09
CA ILE A 162 -5.24 -3.87 32.84
C ILE A 162 -4.49 -4.53 34.01
N SER A 163 -5.08 -5.60 34.59
CA SER A 163 -4.46 -6.40 35.66
C SER A 163 -3.23 -7.20 35.20
N GLN A 164 -3.08 -7.45 33.90
CA GLN A 164 -1.89 -8.07 33.33
C GLN A 164 -0.79 -7.03 33.13
N LYS A 165 0.47 -7.43 33.31
CA LYS A 165 1.65 -6.54 33.12
C LYS A 165 1.85 -6.04 31.69
N GLN A 166 1.01 -6.44 30.74
CA GLN A 166 1.20 -6.14 29.31
C GLN A 166 0.53 -4.82 28.91
N ASN A 167 1.30 -3.96 28.24
CA ASN A 167 0.84 -2.68 27.69
C ASN A 167 0.67 -2.79 26.18
N ARG A 168 -0.30 -3.59 25.73
CA ARG A 168 -0.56 -3.85 24.30
C ARG A 168 -2.03 -3.64 23.97
N GLY A 169 -2.28 -2.69 23.09
CA GLY A 169 -3.56 -2.37 22.49
C GLY A 169 -3.86 -3.35 21.36
N TYR A 170 -5.00 -4.02 21.45
CA TYR A 170 -5.47 -4.96 20.44
C TYR A 170 -6.88 -4.60 20.00
N ILE A 171 -7.13 -4.68 18.70
CA ILE A 171 -8.47 -4.60 18.13
C ILE A 171 -8.91 -5.95 17.58
N ARG A 172 -10.22 -6.17 17.53
CA ARG A 172 -10.82 -7.36 16.91
C ARG A 172 -12.15 -6.99 16.26
N SER A 173 -12.55 -7.80 15.29
CA SER A 173 -13.90 -7.82 14.75
C SER A 173 -14.41 -9.27 14.71
N ASP A 174 -15.72 -9.45 14.88
CA ASP A 174 -16.41 -10.72 14.64
C ASP A 174 -17.06 -10.77 13.25
N ASN A 175 -17.03 -9.67 12.46
CA ASN A 175 -17.54 -9.64 11.08
C ASN A 175 -16.69 -10.52 10.14
N LYS A 176 -17.32 -11.08 9.11
CA LYS A 176 -16.70 -12.04 8.18
C LYS A 176 -15.46 -11.48 7.46
N ILE A 177 -15.45 -10.19 7.13
CA ILE A 177 -14.30 -9.53 6.48
C ILE A 177 -13.01 -9.64 7.30
N TRP A 178 -13.11 -9.71 8.63
CA TRP A 178 -11.95 -9.90 9.50
C TRP A 178 -11.29 -11.26 9.32
N SER A 179 -12.07 -12.33 9.13
CA SER A 179 -11.50 -13.65 8.84
C SER A 179 -10.89 -13.70 7.44
N ILE A 180 -11.58 -13.11 6.46
CA ILE A 180 -11.10 -13.02 5.08
C ILE A 180 -9.76 -12.31 5.06
N TRP A 181 -9.66 -11.12 5.67
CA TRP A 181 -8.42 -10.36 5.73
C TRP A 181 -7.24 -11.19 6.27
N ARG A 182 -7.44 -11.94 7.36
CA ARG A 182 -6.43 -12.83 7.95
C ARG A 182 -6.00 -13.99 7.03
N GLU A 183 -6.90 -14.46 6.17
CA GLU A 183 -6.64 -15.51 5.18
C GLU A 183 -5.94 -14.97 3.94
N LEU A 184 -6.09 -13.68 3.61
CA LEU A 184 -5.44 -13.08 2.43
C LEU A 184 -3.98 -12.72 2.70
N ILE A 185 -3.71 -12.12 3.86
CA ILE A 185 -2.40 -11.52 4.14
C ILE A 185 -1.27 -12.53 4.29
N LEU A 186 -0.08 -12.10 3.90
CA LEU A 186 1.18 -12.85 3.98
C LEU A 186 2.09 -12.27 5.08
N PRO A 187 2.78 -13.12 5.87
CA PRO A 187 3.69 -12.68 6.92
C PRO A 187 4.84 -11.85 6.36
N LYS A 188 5.39 -10.97 7.20
CA LYS A 188 6.53 -10.07 6.94
C LYS A 188 6.32 -9.06 5.81
N ILE A 189 5.66 -9.40 4.72
CA ILE A 189 5.56 -8.58 3.51
C ILE A 189 4.23 -7.86 3.40
N SER A 190 3.23 -8.17 4.23
CA SER A 190 1.98 -7.41 4.24
C SER A 190 2.02 -6.35 5.33
N TYR A 191 1.49 -5.18 5.02
CA TYR A 191 1.25 -4.15 6.03
C TYR A 191 -0.12 -3.51 5.86
N LEU A 192 -0.59 -2.92 6.94
CA LEU A 192 -1.87 -2.25 7.05
C LEU A 192 -1.64 -0.74 7.14
N SER A 193 -2.38 -0.01 6.33
CA SER A 193 -2.56 1.43 6.43
C SER A 193 -4.01 1.71 6.85
N ILE A 194 -4.22 2.61 7.81
CA ILE A 194 -5.57 3.01 8.25
C ILE A 194 -5.70 4.51 8.10
N LEU A 195 -6.64 4.97 7.28
CA LEU A 195 -6.98 6.39 7.17
C LEU A 195 -8.17 6.70 8.08
N LYS A 196 -8.08 7.80 8.84
CA LYS A 196 -9.20 8.37 9.60
C LYS A 196 -9.86 9.45 8.75
N LEU A 197 -11.14 9.26 8.47
CA LEU A 197 -11.89 10.03 7.49
C LEU A 197 -13.06 10.74 8.16
N VAL A 198 -13.27 12.01 7.79
CA VAL A 198 -14.45 12.79 8.20
C VAL A 198 -15.10 13.40 6.95
N PRO A 199 -16.43 13.30 6.78
CA PRO A 199 -17.13 13.90 5.65
C PRO A 199 -16.82 15.38 5.50
N THR A 200 -16.58 15.82 4.26
CA THR A 200 -16.29 17.23 3.97
C THR A 200 -17.45 18.16 4.32
N ASP A 201 -18.69 17.67 4.18
CA ASP A 201 -19.92 18.40 4.51
C ASP A 201 -20.25 18.43 6.02
N SER A 202 -19.61 17.59 6.84
CA SER A 202 -19.90 17.50 8.28
C SER A 202 -18.66 17.16 9.10
N LEU A 203 -17.89 18.19 9.45
CA LEU A 203 -16.65 18.06 10.23
C LEU A 203 -16.82 17.50 11.65
N ASN A 204 -18.05 17.49 12.17
CA ASN A 204 -18.38 16.96 13.50
C ASN A 204 -18.96 15.54 13.46
N ALA A 205 -19.08 14.92 12.28
CA ALA A 205 -19.55 13.56 12.17
C ALA A 205 -18.57 12.57 12.82
N GLU A 206 -19.07 11.41 13.25
CA GLU A 206 -18.20 10.34 13.72
C GLU A 206 -17.27 9.90 12.58
N PRO A 207 -15.96 9.77 12.85
CA PRO A 207 -15.00 9.40 11.82
C PRO A 207 -15.21 7.95 11.38
N ILE A 208 -15.02 7.70 10.09
CA ILE A 208 -14.88 6.34 9.56
C ILE A 208 -13.42 6.02 9.30
N PHE A 209 -13.09 4.72 9.25
CA PHE A 209 -11.72 4.23 9.14
C PHE A 209 -11.57 3.35 7.90
N TYR A 210 -10.75 3.80 6.95
CA TYR A 210 -10.43 3.01 5.77
C TYR A 210 -9.20 2.15 6.02
N PHE A 211 -9.40 0.83 6.13
CA PHE A 211 -8.34 -0.16 6.26
C PHE A 211 -7.87 -0.57 4.87
N ARG A 212 -6.57 -0.40 4.62
CA ARG A 212 -5.91 -0.74 3.36
C ARG A 212 -4.82 -1.75 3.60
N VAL A 213 -4.89 -2.86 2.89
CA VAL A 213 -3.84 -3.89 2.89
C VAL A 213 -2.92 -3.62 1.72
N LEU A 214 -1.63 -3.62 2.01
CA LEU A 214 -0.59 -3.27 1.06
C LEU A 214 0.55 -4.28 1.19
N LEU A 215 1.27 -4.50 0.09
CA LEU A 215 2.47 -5.33 0.06
C LEU A 215 3.70 -4.43 0.21
N ASP A 216 4.66 -4.85 1.02
CA ASP A 216 5.90 -4.14 1.31
C ASP A 216 6.58 -3.76 -0.01
N TYR A 217 6.79 -2.46 -0.22
CA TYR A 217 7.38 -1.98 -1.48
C TYR A 217 8.83 -2.40 -1.65
N GLN A 218 9.53 -2.68 -0.55
CA GLN A 218 10.85 -3.30 -0.64
C GLN A 218 10.72 -4.71 -1.23
N PHE A 219 9.60 -5.41 -0.99
CA PHE A 219 9.29 -6.68 -1.64
C PHE A 219 9.06 -6.52 -3.14
N ARG A 220 8.28 -5.53 -3.59
CA ARG A 220 8.20 -5.18 -5.02
C ARG A 220 9.58 -4.86 -5.62
N SER A 221 10.43 -4.21 -4.83
CA SER A 221 11.80 -3.86 -5.21
C SER A 221 12.78 -5.02 -5.09
N PHE A 222 12.47 -6.14 -4.43
CA PHE A 222 13.26 -7.39 -4.49
C PHE A 222 13.00 -8.14 -5.81
N VAL A 223 11.87 -7.86 -6.46
CA VAL A 223 11.59 -8.21 -7.87
C VAL A 223 12.29 -7.24 -8.86
N HIS A 224 13.13 -6.33 -8.36
CA HIS A 224 14.03 -5.46 -9.14
C HIS A 224 15.40 -5.33 -8.43
N PRO A 225 16.48 -4.91 -9.10
CA PRO A 225 17.65 -5.75 -9.18
C PRO A 225 18.79 -5.11 -8.39
N ASN A 226 18.93 -5.49 -7.12
CA ASN A 226 20.30 -5.57 -6.60
C ASN A 226 21.05 -6.81 -7.09
N THR A 227 20.44 -7.56 -8.01
CA THR A 227 21.16 -8.46 -8.88
C THR A 227 20.63 -8.31 -10.30
N ILE A 228 21.51 -7.95 -11.22
CA ILE A 228 21.44 -8.42 -12.60
C ILE A 228 21.62 -9.94 -12.51
N GLU A 229 20.62 -10.65 -11.98
CA GLU A 229 20.46 -12.07 -12.16
C GLU A 229 19.46 -12.19 -13.28
N ILE A 230 20.03 -12.41 -14.46
CA ILE A 230 19.34 -12.90 -15.64
C ILE A 230 18.44 -14.04 -15.14
N PRO A 231 17.09 -13.99 -15.27
CA PRO A 231 16.27 -15.17 -15.11
C PRO A 231 16.59 -16.05 -16.32
N PHE A 232 17.67 -16.80 -16.18
CA PHE A 232 18.18 -17.67 -17.20
C PHE A 232 17.53 -19.02 -16.95
N GLU A 233 16.42 -19.30 -17.63
CA GLU A 233 16.08 -20.68 -17.94
C GLU A 233 17.33 -21.27 -18.60
N ALA A 234 17.99 -22.18 -17.89
CA ALA A 234 19.31 -22.65 -18.22
C ALA A 234 19.29 -23.54 -19.47
N GLU A 235 19.24 -22.94 -20.65
CA GLU A 235 19.85 -23.51 -21.84
C GLU A 235 21.33 -23.12 -21.84
N VAL A 236 22.23 -24.10 -21.89
CA VAL A 236 23.69 -23.91 -21.78
C VAL A 236 24.20 -22.91 -22.83
N ILE A 237 24.28 -21.61 -22.49
CA ILE A 237 24.86 -20.57 -23.36
C ILE A 237 26.35 -20.46 -23.08
N ALA A 238 27.14 -20.47 -24.16
CA ALA A 238 28.59 -20.35 -24.11
C ALA A 238 29.04 -19.05 -23.41
N PRO A 239 30.12 -19.08 -22.61
CA PRO A 239 30.55 -17.94 -21.77
C PRO A 239 30.78 -16.61 -22.51
N GLY A 240 31.10 -16.63 -23.81
CA GLY A 240 31.27 -15.41 -24.63
C GLY A 240 29.95 -14.71 -25.00
N ALA A 241 28.84 -15.43 -25.11
CA ALA A 241 27.55 -14.85 -25.49
C ALA A 241 26.89 -14.10 -24.32
N VAL A 242 27.16 -14.49 -23.07
CA VAL A 242 26.69 -13.78 -21.87
C VAL A 242 27.30 -12.37 -21.77
N GLU A 243 28.57 -12.23 -22.11
CA GLU A 243 29.30 -10.97 -22.04
C GLU A 243 28.87 -10.00 -23.16
N GLU A 244 28.59 -10.53 -24.34
CA GLU A 244 28.04 -9.77 -25.48
C GLU A 244 26.60 -9.29 -25.20
N VAL A 245 25.73 -10.13 -24.64
CA VAL A 245 24.37 -9.76 -24.22
C VAL A 245 24.40 -8.67 -23.13
N LYS A 246 25.27 -8.79 -22.13
CA LYS A 246 25.46 -7.75 -21.09
C LYS A 246 25.89 -6.42 -21.70
N ARG A 247 26.77 -6.45 -22.69
CA ARG A 247 27.24 -5.25 -23.39
C ARG A 247 26.11 -4.60 -24.20
N LEU A 248 25.35 -5.37 -24.96
CA LEU A 248 24.20 -4.88 -25.74
C LEU A 248 23.13 -4.29 -24.84
N TYR A 249 22.85 -4.92 -23.70
CA TYR A 249 21.92 -4.43 -22.69
C TYR A 249 22.35 -3.08 -22.12
N ARG A 250 23.64 -2.95 -21.75
CA ARG A 250 24.20 -1.69 -21.24
C ARG A 250 24.12 -0.58 -22.29
N LEU A 251 24.45 -0.88 -23.55
CA LEU A 251 24.32 0.07 -24.66
C LEU A 251 22.86 0.50 -24.88
N GLY A 252 21.91 -0.44 -24.77
CA GLY A 252 20.48 -0.15 -24.86
C GLY A 252 20.00 0.76 -23.73
N GLN A 253 20.44 0.53 -22.50
CA GLN A 253 20.10 1.39 -21.36
C GLN A 253 20.72 2.78 -21.45
N GLU A 254 21.98 2.88 -21.90
CA GLU A 254 22.65 4.18 -22.12
C GLU A 254 21.92 4.97 -23.22
N LYS A 255 21.50 4.30 -24.31
CA LYS A 255 20.70 4.91 -25.37
C LYS A 255 19.33 5.37 -24.86
N TYR A 256 18.59 4.49 -24.17
CA TYR A 256 17.29 4.82 -23.58
C TYR A 256 17.39 6.03 -22.65
N ARG A 257 18.37 6.02 -21.72
CA ARG A 257 18.59 7.13 -20.80
C ARG A 257 18.83 8.43 -21.56
N LYS A 258 19.68 8.40 -22.59
CA LYS A 258 19.97 9.58 -23.39
C LYS A 258 18.72 10.11 -24.08
N GLU A 259 17.94 9.26 -24.74
CA GLU A 259 16.72 9.68 -25.43
C GLU A 259 15.69 10.26 -24.46
N VAL A 260 15.48 9.66 -23.28
CA VAL A 260 14.57 10.20 -22.27
C VAL A 260 14.99 11.61 -21.83
N LEU A 261 16.29 11.83 -21.61
CA LEU A 261 16.82 13.14 -21.22
C LEU A 261 16.77 14.14 -22.39
N ASP A 262 16.99 13.71 -23.63
CA ASP A 262 16.88 14.58 -24.81
C ASP A 262 15.44 15.08 -25.01
N TYR A 263 14.44 14.21 -24.83
CA TYR A 263 13.01 14.55 -24.97
C TYR A 263 12.43 15.23 -23.73
N MET A 264 12.95 14.94 -22.55
CA MET A 264 12.53 15.52 -21.27
C MET A 264 13.77 16.00 -20.48
N PRO A 265 14.36 17.15 -20.83
CA PRO A 265 15.67 17.58 -20.31
C PRO A 265 15.65 18.13 -18.89
N GLN A 266 14.49 18.11 -18.23
CA GLN A 266 14.30 18.76 -16.94
C GLN A 266 13.35 17.97 -16.06
N CYS A 267 13.69 17.83 -14.78
CA CYS A 267 12.78 17.32 -13.78
C CYS A 267 11.57 18.27 -13.61
N PRO A 268 10.33 17.78 -13.70
CA PRO A 268 9.15 18.65 -13.72
C PRO A 268 8.88 19.25 -12.33
N PHE A 269 9.44 18.67 -11.27
CA PHE A 269 9.33 19.15 -9.89
C PHE A 269 10.47 20.10 -9.52
N SER A 270 11.72 19.58 -9.47
CA SER A 270 12.89 20.34 -9.00
C SER A 270 13.45 21.32 -10.01
N LYS A 271 13.02 21.23 -11.28
CA LYS A 271 13.54 22.04 -12.40
C LYS A 271 15.04 21.84 -12.67
N ILE A 272 15.67 20.83 -12.07
CA ILE A 272 17.07 20.45 -12.34
C ILE A 272 17.20 19.98 -13.79
N THR A 273 18.23 20.48 -14.47
CA THR A 273 18.62 20.11 -15.84
C THR A 273 20.00 19.44 -15.90
N ASP A 274 20.74 19.38 -14.78
CA ASP A 274 22.03 18.70 -14.73
C ASP A 274 21.80 17.18 -14.81
N GLU A 275 22.14 16.59 -15.96
CA GLU A 275 21.92 15.18 -16.26
C GLU A 275 22.54 14.23 -15.23
N ARG A 276 23.60 14.65 -14.52
CA ARG A 276 24.25 13.83 -13.47
C ARG A 276 23.34 13.62 -12.26
N LEU A 277 22.35 14.49 -12.08
CA LEU A 277 21.37 14.45 -10.99
C LEU A 277 19.99 13.99 -11.46
N LEU A 278 19.86 13.59 -12.73
CA LEU A 278 18.59 13.11 -13.30
C LEU A 278 18.61 11.59 -13.49
N ILE A 279 17.46 10.97 -13.28
CA ILE A 279 17.20 9.56 -13.50
C ILE A 279 16.19 9.46 -14.64
N ALA A 280 16.46 8.57 -15.60
CA ALA A 280 15.50 8.20 -16.63
C ALA A 280 14.59 7.10 -16.05
N SER A 281 13.57 7.52 -15.32
CA SER A 281 12.64 6.67 -14.59
C SER A 281 11.67 6.00 -15.57
N HIS A 282 11.53 4.68 -15.52
CA HIS A 282 10.55 3.95 -16.33
C HIS A 282 9.13 4.17 -15.80
N ILE A 283 8.17 4.42 -16.70
CA ILE A 283 6.75 4.54 -16.35
C ILE A 283 6.15 3.15 -16.14
N LYS A 284 6.19 2.31 -17.17
CA LYS A 284 5.95 0.88 -17.07
C LYS A 284 7.27 0.19 -16.72
N PRO A 285 7.37 -0.50 -15.56
CA PRO A 285 8.63 -1.05 -15.08
C PRO A 285 9.29 -1.98 -16.10
N TYR A 286 10.61 -1.84 -16.25
CA TYR A 286 11.40 -2.58 -17.24
C TYR A 286 11.20 -4.10 -17.19
N ASN A 287 11.20 -4.70 -15.99
CA ASN A 287 11.03 -6.15 -15.82
C ASN A 287 9.68 -6.64 -16.32
N ILE A 288 8.63 -5.83 -16.22
CA ILE A 288 7.31 -6.19 -16.76
C ILE A 288 7.37 -6.22 -18.29
N CYS A 289 7.95 -5.20 -18.91
CA CYS A 289 8.14 -5.19 -20.36
C CYS A 289 8.93 -6.41 -20.84
N LYS A 290 9.98 -6.80 -20.09
CA LYS A 290 10.76 -8.01 -20.38
C LYS A 290 9.98 -9.30 -20.21
N LYS A 291 9.21 -9.45 -19.13
CA LYS A 291 8.35 -10.60 -18.88
C LYS A 291 7.29 -10.79 -19.98
N GLU A 292 6.83 -9.68 -20.57
CA GLU A 292 5.88 -9.67 -21.69
C GLU A 292 6.54 -9.75 -23.07
N ASN A 293 7.86 -9.91 -23.16
CA ASN A 293 8.63 -9.88 -24.41
C ASN A 293 8.42 -8.59 -25.24
N ARG A 294 8.19 -7.46 -24.57
CA ARG A 294 7.99 -6.12 -25.16
C ARG A 294 9.25 -5.26 -25.04
N ASP A 295 10.31 -5.71 -25.69
CA ASP A 295 11.60 -4.99 -25.74
C ASP A 295 11.48 -3.62 -26.40
N ASP A 296 10.54 -3.49 -27.34
CA ASP A 296 10.13 -2.24 -27.95
C ASP A 296 9.71 -1.22 -26.90
N GLN A 297 8.89 -1.61 -25.92
CA GLN A 297 8.42 -0.73 -24.84
C GLN A 297 9.51 -0.49 -23.77
N ALA A 298 10.34 -1.50 -23.49
CA ALA A 298 11.36 -1.44 -22.45
C ALA A 298 12.44 -0.37 -22.71
N LEU A 299 12.72 -0.11 -23.99
CA LEU A 299 13.72 0.86 -24.45
C LEU A 299 13.09 2.08 -25.15
N HIS A 300 11.76 2.24 -25.10
CA HIS A 300 11.08 3.36 -25.73
C HIS A 300 11.20 4.63 -24.88
N HIS A 301 11.64 5.75 -25.46
CA HIS A 301 11.78 7.02 -24.73
C HIS A 301 10.47 7.55 -24.12
N LEU A 302 9.31 7.25 -24.72
CA LEU A 302 7.99 7.59 -24.14
C LEU A 302 7.68 6.80 -22.86
N ASN A 303 8.28 5.64 -22.65
CA ASN A 303 8.19 4.89 -21.40
C ASN A 303 9.11 5.47 -20.29
N GLY A 304 9.65 6.68 -20.48
CA GLY A 304 10.56 7.31 -19.55
C GLY A 304 10.16 8.72 -19.13
N LEU A 305 10.45 9.04 -17.87
CA LEU A 305 10.41 10.37 -17.29
C LEU A 305 11.77 10.76 -16.75
N SER A 306 12.15 12.02 -16.93
CA SER A 306 13.34 12.59 -16.31
C SER A 306 12.99 13.14 -14.93
N LEU A 307 13.47 12.48 -13.88
CA LEU A 307 13.15 12.81 -12.50
C LEU A 307 14.43 12.95 -11.67
N SER A 308 14.45 13.86 -10.69
CA SER A 308 15.53 13.87 -9.69
C SER A 308 15.27 12.77 -8.64
N PRO A 309 16.32 12.24 -7.96
CA PRO A 309 16.24 11.02 -7.15
C PRO A 309 15.07 10.93 -6.17
N THR A 310 14.71 12.05 -5.52
CA THR A 310 13.57 12.09 -4.60
C THR A 310 12.25 11.82 -5.31
N TYR A 311 12.00 12.44 -6.47
CA TYR A 311 10.73 12.29 -7.20
C TYR A 311 10.68 11.01 -8.01
N ASP A 312 11.84 10.53 -8.49
CA ASP A 312 11.97 9.19 -9.04
C ASP A 312 11.50 8.15 -8.02
N ARG A 313 12.02 8.19 -6.79
CA ARG A 313 11.57 7.30 -5.72
C ARG A 313 10.08 7.44 -5.40
N LEU A 314 9.52 8.66 -5.43
CA LEU A 314 8.09 8.86 -5.20
C LEU A 314 7.25 8.20 -6.29
N PHE A 315 7.69 8.31 -7.54
CA PHE A 315 6.97 7.80 -8.70
C PHE A 315 7.13 6.28 -8.85
N ASP A 316 8.35 5.76 -8.78
CA ASP A 316 8.67 4.34 -8.88
C ASP A 316 8.00 3.51 -7.77
N GLN A 317 7.94 4.06 -6.56
CA GLN A 317 7.28 3.40 -5.43
C GLN A 317 5.76 3.67 -5.40
N GLY A 318 5.21 4.39 -6.39
CA GLY A 318 3.77 4.59 -6.56
C GLY A 318 3.12 5.61 -5.63
N TYR A 319 3.88 6.45 -4.91
CA TYR A 319 3.33 7.54 -4.09
C TYR A 319 2.71 8.66 -4.93
N ILE A 320 3.18 8.83 -6.16
CA ILE A 320 2.64 9.77 -7.14
C ILE A 320 2.49 9.10 -8.49
N THR A 321 1.58 9.62 -9.31
CA THR A 321 1.42 9.25 -10.72
C THR A 321 0.92 10.46 -11.51
N PHE A 322 0.63 10.29 -12.80
CA PHE A 322 0.10 11.36 -13.66
C PHE A 322 -1.16 10.92 -14.39
N SER A 323 -2.09 11.86 -14.59
CA SER A 323 -3.19 11.71 -15.55
C SER A 323 -2.64 11.68 -16.99
N ASP A 324 -3.47 11.29 -17.95
CA ASP A 324 -3.11 11.36 -19.39
C ASP A 324 -2.79 12.80 -19.85
N ASN A 325 -3.45 13.80 -19.23
CA ASN A 325 -3.19 15.21 -19.49
C ASN A 325 -1.93 15.78 -18.79
N GLY A 326 -1.19 14.95 -18.05
CA GLY A 326 -0.01 15.33 -17.27
C GLY A 326 -0.28 16.03 -15.93
N GLU A 327 -1.50 15.97 -15.40
CA GLU A 327 -1.82 16.42 -14.05
C GLU A 327 -1.20 15.47 -13.03
N LEU A 328 -0.57 16.03 -12.00
CA LEU A 328 -0.02 15.26 -10.89
C LEU A 328 -1.14 14.69 -10.02
N ILE A 329 -1.09 13.37 -9.78
CA ILE A 329 -1.96 12.67 -8.86
C ILE A 329 -1.12 12.20 -7.67
N CYS A 330 -1.49 12.63 -6.47
CA CYS A 330 -0.79 12.28 -5.23
C CYS A 330 -1.58 11.22 -4.46
N GLY A 331 -0.90 10.15 -4.04
CA GLY A 331 -1.47 9.15 -3.14
C GLY A 331 -1.62 9.68 -1.71
N THR A 332 -2.15 8.83 -0.84
CA THR A 332 -2.55 9.15 0.54
C THR A 332 -1.73 8.38 1.58
N GLN A 333 -0.61 7.82 1.15
CA GLN A 333 0.34 7.09 2.01
C GLN A 333 1.32 8.04 2.72
N LEU A 334 1.53 9.24 2.17
CA LEU A 334 2.40 10.25 2.78
C LEU A 334 1.59 11.21 3.64
N SER A 335 2.15 11.57 4.79
CA SER A 335 1.55 12.55 5.68
C SER A 335 1.54 13.96 5.04
N ALA A 336 0.61 14.81 5.49
CA ALA A 336 0.55 16.21 5.07
C ALA A 336 1.89 16.96 5.32
N ILE A 337 2.57 16.65 6.43
CA ILE A 337 3.89 17.22 6.76
C ILE A 337 4.94 16.78 5.74
N THR A 338 4.89 15.53 5.29
CA THR A 338 5.81 15.01 4.27
C THR A 338 5.58 15.71 2.94
N TRP A 339 4.32 15.88 2.51
CA TRP A 339 3.97 16.63 1.29
C TRP A 339 4.44 18.09 1.36
N GLU A 340 4.25 18.76 2.49
CA GLU A 340 4.76 20.12 2.72
C GLU A 340 6.28 20.18 2.58
N ARG A 341 7.03 19.23 3.16
CA ARG A 341 8.49 19.17 3.02
C ARG A 341 8.96 18.86 1.59
N LEU A 342 8.14 18.16 0.81
CA LEU A 342 8.37 17.95 -0.61
C LEU A 342 7.95 19.15 -1.47
N SER A 343 7.36 20.19 -0.87
CA SER A 343 6.78 21.34 -1.57
C SER A 343 5.75 20.94 -2.63
N ILE A 344 4.98 19.89 -2.36
CA ILE A 344 3.88 19.42 -3.20
C ILE A 344 2.57 19.67 -2.46
N ASN A 345 1.62 20.36 -3.10
CA ASN A 345 0.24 20.38 -2.65
C ASN A 345 -0.51 19.21 -3.33
N PRO A 346 -0.94 18.18 -2.58
CA PRO A 346 -1.62 17.02 -3.16
C PRO A 346 -3.00 17.33 -3.74
N ASN A 347 -3.63 18.45 -3.36
CA ASN A 347 -4.96 18.86 -3.82
C ASN A 347 -4.93 19.76 -5.06
N ALA A 348 -3.76 20.28 -5.46
CA ALA A 348 -3.66 21.32 -6.48
C ALA A 348 -3.81 20.82 -7.94
N LYS A 349 -3.70 19.50 -8.17
CA LYS A 349 -3.73 18.86 -9.50
C LYS A 349 -2.91 19.59 -10.57
N ASN A 350 -1.70 20.00 -10.18
CA ASN A 350 -0.84 20.80 -11.05
C ASN A 350 -0.51 20.04 -12.34
N LYS A 351 -0.73 20.68 -13.49
CA LYS A 351 -0.28 20.14 -14.78
C LYS A 351 1.25 20.24 -14.88
N MET A 352 1.89 19.08 -14.89
CA MET A 352 3.34 18.96 -14.89
C MET A 352 3.88 18.88 -16.32
N ARG A 353 5.12 19.35 -16.50
CA ARG A 353 5.79 19.39 -17.81
C ARG A 353 6.37 18.01 -18.14
N ILE A 354 5.53 17.05 -18.52
CA ILE A 354 5.92 15.68 -18.89
C ILE A 354 5.85 15.44 -20.41
N PHE A 355 6.45 16.34 -21.20
CA PHE A 355 6.47 16.24 -22.67
C PHE A 355 7.59 15.32 -23.20
N PRO A 356 7.48 14.79 -24.43
CA PRO A 356 6.36 14.86 -25.38
C PRO A 356 5.09 14.08 -24.95
N GLU A 357 3.97 14.30 -25.64
CA GLU A 357 2.73 13.51 -25.47
C GLU A 357 2.90 12.08 -26.01
N GLY A 358 1.93 11.18 -25.82
CA GLY A 358 2.03 9.78 -26.26
C GLY A 358 2.45 8.79 -25.17
N ARG A 359 2.28 9.16 -23.90
CA ARG A 359 2.65 8.32 -22.73
C ARG A 359 1.45 7.63 -22.06
N GLU A 360 0.26 7.79 -22.64
CA GLU A 360 -1.02 7.46 -22.01
C GLU A 360 -1.11 5.96 -21.69
N GLU A 361 -0.65 5.08 -22.60
CA GLU A 361 -0.61 3.63 -22.36
C GLU A 361 0.28 3.27 -21.15
N TYR A 362 1.46 3.88 -21.05
CA TYR A 362 2.39 3.61 -19.94
C TYR A 362 1.86 4.20 -18.63
N LEU A 363 1.31 5.41 -18.66
CA LEU A 363 0.74 6.05 -17.48
C LEU A 363 -0.50 5.30 -16.98
N ASP A 364 -1.32 4.75 -17.89
CA ASP A 364 -2.43 3.87 -17.52
C ASP A 364 -1.94 2.60 -16.80
N TYR A 365 -0.87 1.98 -17.30
CA TYR A 365 -0.23 0.87 -16.60
C TYR A 365 0.25 1.29 -15.20
N HIS A 366 0.94 2.43 -15.10
CA HIS A 366 1.46 2.93 -13.82
C HIS A 366 0.33 3.19 -12.82
N ARG A 367 -0.76 3.86 -13.23
CA ARG A 367 -1.93 4.11 -12.37
C ARG A 367 -2.59 2.83 -11.87
N LYS A 368 -2.67 1.79 -12.71
CA LYS A 368 -3.32 0.51 -12.35
C LYS A 368 -2.46 -0.39 -11.49
N HIS A 369 -1.16 -0.46 -11.77
CA HIS A 369 -0.29 -1.51 -11.23
C HIS A 369 0.83 -1.00 -10.32
N VAL A 370 1.26 0.26 -10.45
CA VAL A 370 2.39 0.80 -9.67
C VAL A 370 1.89 1.74 -8.58
N PHE A 371 1.05 2.70 -8.93
CA PHE A 371 0.43 3.65 -8.01
C PHE A 371 -0.25 2.92 -6.86
N LEU A 372 -0.20 3.45 -5.64
CA LEU A 372 -0.60 2.70 -4.43
C LEU A 372 -2.09 2.82 -4.14
N ASP A 373 -2.63 3.99 -4.41
CA ASP A 373 -4.05 4.27 -4.27
C ASP A 373 -4.82 3.91 -5.54
N ASP A 374 -6.13 4.10 -5.47
CA ASP A 374 -7.01 4.07 -6.61
C ASP A 374 -7.25 5.50 -7.06
N VAL A 375 -6.91 5.79 -8.31
CA VAL A 375 -6.99 7.14 -8.88
C VAL A 375 -8.41 7.68 -8.90
N ASP A 376 -9.41 6.80 -9.00
CA ASP A 376 -10.83 7.19 -9.01
C ASP A 376 -11.31 7.69 -7.64
N ASN A 377 -10.58 7.35 -6.58
CA ASN A 377 -10.86 7.82 -5.22
C ASN A 377 -10.09 9.10 -4.85
N ILE A 378 -9.17 9.60 -5.69
CA ILE A 378 -8.41 10.83 -5.43
C ILE A 378 -9.16 12.03 -6.02
N VAL A 379 -9.54 12.98 -5.15
CA VAL A 379 -10.40 14.13 -5.50
C VAL A 379 -9.61 15.36 -5.86
#